data_AF-A0A7Y5H2F1-F1
#
_entry.id   AF-A0A7Y5H2F1-F1
#
_cell.length_a   1.000
_cell.length_b   1.000
_cell.length_c   1.000
_cell.angle_alpha   90.00
_cell.angle_beta   90.00
_cell.angle_gamma   90.00
#
_symmetry.space_group_name_H-M   'P 1'
#
loop_
_entity.id
_entity.type
_entity.pdbx_description
1 polymer ?
#
loop_
_entity_poly.entity_id
_entity_poly.type
_entity_poly.pdbx_seq_one_letter_code
_entity_poly.pdbx_strand_id
1 'polypeptide(L)'
;MRNQDEEPLNEWDLPEEPDADEEDPEAAHIALTKEMYYTAIIENIYNEDTEKRREAIDLISHFECDPRLEEPLMKLIRSTDARFVMSGIVGLGNWRHTDGAEVLIEMINHPTPGVLWDIEMLQEALIALGRIGGQESLAFLKTYAHQRYHDHDGGEDTLGMAAIEAITEIATHGQHGAVEFLIEGCRSLAWNMREVCADCFSVVYAGKEQLPKNVYETLVALTKDENKNVRIAAYMSLDDIVGLDEKNKQILADARHKQVFGK
;
A
#
# COMPACT_ATOMS: atom_id res chain seq x y z
N MET A 1 70.09 -22.45 -0.94
CA MET A 1 69.68 -21.77 -2.19
C MET A 1 70.07 -22.63 -3.37
N ARG A 2 69.14 -23.46 -3.86
CA ARG A 2 69.10 -23.95 -5.24
C ARG A 2 67.62 -24.15 -5.57
N ASN A 3 67.25 -23.58 -6.71
CA ASN A 3 65.91 -23.29 -7.15
C ASN A 3 65.14 -24.59 -7.43
N GLN A 4 63.87 -24.60 -7.04
CA GLN A 4 62.90 -25.58 -7.49
C GLN A 4 62.50 -25.23 -8.92
N ASP A 5 62.49 -26.26 -9.77
CA ASP A 5 62.05 -26.22 -11.14
C ASP A 5 60.54 -25.87 -11.18
N GLU A 6 60.21 -24.73 -11.79
CA GLU A 6 58.84 -24.39 -12.17
C GLU A 6 58.51 -25.15 -13.46
N GLU A 7 57.49 -26.03 -13.39
CA GLU A 7 56.90 -26.63 -14.59
C GLU A 7 56.24 -25.54 -15.45
N PRO A 8 56.38 -25.59 -16.79
CA PRO A 8 55.73 -24.61 -17.66
C PRO A 8 54.22 -24.85 -17.67
N LEU A 9 53.47 -23.79 -17.35
CA LEU A 9 52.02 -23.71 -17.53
C LEU A 9 51.67 -24.10 -18.97
N ASN A 10 50.82 -25.12 -19.12
CA ASN A 10 50.35 -25.61 -20.41
C ASN A 10 49.45 -24.53 -21.03
N GLU A 11 49.79 -24.04 -22.23
CA GLU A 11 49.06 -22.98 -22.98
C GLU A 11 47.63 -23.37 -23.41
N TRP A 12 47.06 -24.44 -22.85
CA TRP A 12 45.77 -25.03 -23.23
C TRP A 12 44.70 -24.95 -22.14
N ASP A 13 45.00 -24.37 -20.97
CA ASP A 13 44.03 -24.11 -19.89
C ASP A 13 43.63 -22.63 -19.83
N LEU A 14 43.34 -22.01 -20.99
CA LEU A 14 42.57 -20.77 -20.99
C LEU A 14 41.09 -21.15 -20.82
N PRO A 15 40.37 -20.60 -19.80
CA PRO A 15 38.94 -20.81 -19.71
C PRO A 15 38.31 -20.32 -21.01
N GLU A 16 37.47 -21.17 -21.63
CA GLU A 16 36.65 -20.78 -22.78
C GLU A 16 35.95 -19.46 -22.43
N GLU A 17 36.18 -18.42 -23.24
CA GLU A 17 35.42 -17.18 -23.11
C GLU A 17 33.94 -17.55 -23.28
N PRO A 18 33.05 -17.17 -22.34
CA PRO A 18 31.64 -17.50 -22.48
C PRO A 18 31.13 -16.90 -23.79
N ASP A 19 30.57 -17.75 -24.65
CA ASP A 19 30.01 -17.37 -25.95
C ASP A 19 29.07 -16.18 -25.76
N ALA A 20 29.43 -15.03 -26.35
CA ALA A 20 28.74 -13.76 -26.17
C ALA A 20 27.37 -13.66 -26.88
N ASP A 21 26.89 -14.76 -27.49
CA ASP A 21 25.81 -14.73 -28.49
C ASP A 21 24.62 -15.67 -28.16
N GLU A 22 24.57 -16.35 -27.02
CA GLU A 22 23.33 -17.04 -26.58
C GLU A 22 22.41 -16.05 -25.86
N GLU A 23 21.66 -15.25 -26.63
CA GLU A 23 20.49 -14.53 -26.10
C GLU A 23 19.54 -15.55 -25.46
N ASP A 24 19.38 -15.46 -24.14
CA ASP A 24 18.47 -16.30 -23.37
C ASP A 24 17.04 -16.19 -23.96
N PRO A 25 16.50 -17.26 -24.55
CA PRO A 25 15.19 -17.24 -25.20
C PRO A 25 14.06 -16.89 -24.22
N GLU A 26 14.25 -17.12 -22.92
CA GLU A 26 13.31 -16.69 -21.88
C GLU A 26 13.33 -15.17 -21.70
N ALA A 27 14.53 -14.57 -21.65
CA ALA A 27 14.69 -13.11 -21.59
C ALA A 27 14.09 -12.42 -22.83
N ALA A 28 14.30 -12.99 -24.03
CA ALA A 28 13.71 -12.46 -25.26
C ALA A 28 12.17 -12.55 -25.26
N HIS A 29 11.60 -13.64 -24.75
CA HIS A 29 10.15 -13.79 -24.61
C HIS A 29 9.54 -12.81 -23.60
N ILE A 30 10.22 -12.59 -22.47
CA ILE A 30 9.81 -11.60 -21.45
C ILE A 30 9.84 -10.19 -22.05
N ALA A 31 10.90 -9.84 -22.79
CA ALA A 31 11.03 -8.54 -23.44
C ALA A 31 9.90 -8.30 -24.46
N LEU A 32 9.61 -9.28 -25.32
CA LEU A 32 8.52 -9.20 -26.29
C LEU A 32 7.16 -9.01 -25.60
N THR A 33 6.93 -9.75 -24.52
CA THR A 33 5.69 -9.67 -23.73
C THR A 33 5.53 -8.29 -23.10
N LYS A 34 6.60 -7.72 -22.54
CA LYS A 34 6.61 -6.35 -22.02
C LYS A 34 6.33 -5.31 -23.11
N GLU A 35 6.90 -5.44 -24.29
CA GLU A 35 6.62 -4.50 -25.40
C GLU A 35 5.17 -4.56 -25.89
N MET A 36 4.57 -5.75 -25.93
CA MET A 36 3.15 -5.91 -26.27
C MET A 36 2.24 -5.21 -25.26
N TYR A 37 2.47 -5.41 -23.97
CA TYR A 37 1.70 -4.75 -22.93
C TYR A 37 1.92 -3.23 -22.92
N TYR A 38 3.15 -2.76 -23.14
CA TYR A 38 3.45 -1.34 -23.21
C TYR A 38 2.71 -0.67 -24.37
N THR A 39 2.67 -1.32 -25.53
CA THR A 39 1.89 -0.87 -26.69
C THR A 39 0.41 -0.76 -26.34
N ALA A 40 -0.16 -1.78 -25.70
CA ALA A 40 -1.56 -1.76 -25.28
C ALA A 40 -1.88 -0.62 -24.30
N ILE A 41 -0.97 -0.34 -23.36
CA ILE A 41 -1.10 0.78 -22.41
C ILE A 41 -1.15 2.10 -23.18
N ILE A 42 -0.14 2.38 -24.02
CA ILE A 42 -0.05 3.65 -24.75
C ILE A 42 -1.25 3.88 -25.67
N GLU A 43 -1.75 2.84 -26.32
CA GLU A 43 -2.93 2.92 -27.19
C GLU A 43 -4.22 3.26 -26.43
N ASN A 44 -4.35 2.83 -25.17
CA ASN A 44 -5.63 2.84 -24.46
C ASN A 44 -5.68 3.76 -23.23
N ILE A 45 -4.55 4.24 -22.72
CA ILE A 45 -4.50 5.09 -21.52
C ILE A 45 -5.25 6.43 -21.68
N TYR A 46 -5.43 6.90 -22.92
CA TYR A 46 -6.26 8.07 -23.26
C TYR A 46 -7.57 7.72 -23.97
N ASN A 47 -7.98 6.45 -23.97
CA ASN A 47 -9.20 6.05 -24.65
C ASN A 47 -10.42 6.72 -23.99
N GLU A 48 -11.37 7.21 -24.78
CA GLU A 48 -12.63 7.75 -24.26
C GLU A 48 -13.51 6.65 -23.66
N ASP A 49 -13.39 5.42 -24.18
CA ASP A 49 -14.01 4.24 -23.59
C ASP A 49 -13.37 3.95 -22.22
N THR A 50 -14.17 4.09 -21.17
CA THR A 50 -13.74 3.91 -19.78
C THR A 50 -13.21 2.50 -19.51
N GLU A 51 -13.78 1.46 -20.14
CA GLU A 51 -13.32 0.10 -19.88
C GLU A 51 -11.94 -0.14 -20.48
N LYS A 52 -11.70 0.32 -21.71
CA LYS A 52 -10.39 0.23 -22.35
C LYS A 52 -9.33 1.01 -21.59
N ARG A 53 -9.69 2.20 -21.10
CA ARG A 53 -8.78 3.01 -20.27
C ARG A 53 -8.48 2.34 -18.95
N ARG A 54 -9.49 1.75 -18.29
CA ARG A 54 -9.31 1.01 -17.03
C ARG A 54 -8.38 -0.19 -17.23
N GLU A 55 -8.60 -0.99 -18.26
CA GLU A 55 -7.73 -2.12 -18.62
C GLU A 55 -6.28 -1.67 -18.83
N ALA A 56 -6.06 -0.53 -19.51
CA ALA A 56 -4.73 0.05 -19.68
C ALA A 56 -4.08 0.42 -18.35
N ILE A 57 -4.83 1.04 -17.43
CA ILE A 57 -4.35 1.43 -16.10
C ILE A 57 -4.08 0.21 -15.20
N ASP A 58 -4.86 -0.86 -15.32
CA ASP A 58 -4.64 -2.10 -14.57
C ASP A 58 -3.34 -2.79 -15.02
N LEU A 59 -3.02 -2.72 -16.32
CA LEU A 59 -1.79 -3.29 -16.88
C LEU A 59 -0.51 -2.61 -16.38
N ILE A 60 -0.58 -1.33 -15.98
CA ILE A 60 0.59 -0.56 -15.46
C ILE A 60 1.26 -1.26 -14.28
N SER A 61 0.50 -1.99 -13.45
CA SER A 61 1.03 -2.73 -12.30
C SER A 61 2.11 -3.77 -12.67
N HIS A 62 2.17 -4.20 -13.93
CA HIS A 62 3.20 -5.15 -14.43
C HIS A 62 4.52 -4.46 -14.81
N PHE A 63 4.59 -3.13 -14.73
CA PHE A 63 5.72 -2.30 -15.13
C PHE A 63 6.18 -1.42 -13.97
N GLU A 64 6.27 -2.00 -12.76
CA GLU A 64 6.73 -1.29 -11.57
C GLU A 64 7.98 -0.45 -11.88
N CYS A 65 7.85 0.86 -11.69
CA CYS A 65 8.91 1.85 -11.92
C CYS A 65 9.49 1.93 -13.36
N ASP A 66 8.76 1.51 -14.40
CA ASP A 66 9.22 1.71 -15.79
C ASP A 66 9.14 3.20 -16.17
N PRO A 67 10.26 3.87 -16.49
CA PRO A 67 10.30 5.31 -16.73
C PRO A 67 9.50 5.73 -17.97
N ARG A 68 9.20 4.80 -18.88
CA ARG A 68 8.43 5.11 -20.09
C ARG A 68 6.98 5.48 -19.78
N LEU A 69 6.47 5.08 -18.62
CA LEU A 69 5.11 5.38 -18.16
C LEU A 69 4.97 6.75 -17.50
N GLU A 70 6.08 7.41 -17.14
CA GLU A 70 6.07 8.69 -16.44
C GLU A 70 5.31 9.77 -17.22
N GLU A 71 5.75 10.10 -18.43
CA GLU A 71 5.12 11.17 -19.24
C GLU A 71 3.64 10.85 -19.57
N PRO A 72 3.27 9.61 -19.96
CA PRO A 72 1.87 9.25 -20.13
C PRO A 72 1.00 9.51 -18.90
N LEU A 73 1.49 9.11 -17.71
CA LEU A 73 0.76 9.27 -16.45
C LEU A 73 0.67 10.73 -16.02
N MET A 74 1.76 11.49 -16.16
CA MET A 74 1.76 12.92 -15.85
C MET A 74 0.79 13.70 -16.73
N LYS A 75 0.63 13.31 -17.99
CA LYS A 75 -0.36 13.94 -18.87
C LYS A 75 -1.80 13.62 -18.47
N LEU A 76 -2.10 12.44 -17.93
CA LEU A 76 -3.42 12.14 -17.37
C LEU A 76 -3.72 13.01 -16.14
N ILE A 77 -2.76 13.07 -15.22
CA ILE A 77 -2.83 13.85 -13.98
C ILE A 77 -3.07 15.34 -14.23
N ARG A 78 -2.46 15.89 -15.29
CA ARG A 78 -2.60 17.31 -15.68
C ARG A 78 -3.86 17.60 -16.50
N SER A 79 -4.72 16.61 -16.73
CA SER A 79 -5.97 16.80 -17.47
C SER A 79 -6.94 17.73 -16.73
N THR A 80 -7.79 18.42 -17.46
CA THR A 80 -8.94 19.16 -16.90
C THR A 80 -10.22 18.31 -16.83
N ASP A 81 -10.17 17.11 -17.38
CA ASP A 81 -11.26 16.13 -17.28
C ASP A 81 -11.01 15.21 -16.09
N ALA A 82 -11.93 15.26 -15.12
CA ALA A 82 -11.90 14.46 -13.90
C ALA A 82 -11.73 12.96 -14.15
N ARG A 83 -12.26 12.43 -15.26
CA ARG A 83 -12.14 11.01 -15.62
C ARG A 83 -10.69 10.61 -15.90
N PHE A 84 -9.95 11.48 -16.60
CA PHE A 84 -8.55 11.26 -16.91
C PHE A 84 -7.67 11.53 -15.69
N VAL A 85 -7.99 12.54 -14.87
CA VAL A 85 -7.30 12.78 -13.59
C VAL A 85 -7.41 11.56 -12.68
N MET A 86 -8.61 11.02 -12.51
CA MET A 86 -8.83 9.80 -11.72
C MET A 86 -8.00 8.62 -12.25
N SER A 87 -8.00 8.38 -13.57
CA SER A 87 -7.16 7.35 -14.18
C SER A 87 -5.66 7.60 -13.93
N GLY A 88 -5.22 8.86 -13.93
CA GLY A 88 -3.86 9.24 -13.59
C GLY A 88 -3.51 8.91 -12.15
N ILE A 89 -4.40 9.21 -11.19
CA ILE A 89 -4.22 8.91 -9.76
C ILE A 89 -4.05 7.40 -9.55
N VAL A 90 -4.99 6.60 -10.08
CA VAL A 90 -4.93 5.13 -10.00
C VAL A 90 -3.66 4.61 -10.66
N GLY A 91 -3.32 5.14 -11.84
CA GLY A 91 -2.13 4.75 -12.59
C GLY A 91 -0.82 5.05 -11.85
N LEU A 92 -0.69 6.20 -11.18
CA LEU A 92 0.47 6.50 -10.33
C LEU A 92 0.57 5.52 -9.16
N GLY A 93 -0.56 5.20 -8.51
CA GLY A 93 -0.64 4.19 -7.47
C GLY A 93 -0.17 2.81 -7.94
N ASN A 94 -0.59 2.39 -9.14
CA ASN A 94 -0.21 1.11 -9.74
C ASN A 94 1.24 1.08 -10.24
N TRP A 95 1.78 2.23 -10.68
CA TRP A 95 3.15 2.35 -11.16
C TRP A 95 4.18 2.29 -10.01
N ARG A 96 3.78 2.73 -8.81
CA ARG A 96 4.53 2.64 -7.54
C ARG A 96 5.89 3.34 -7.53
N HIS A 97 6.09 4.31 -8.41
CA HIS A 97 7.30 5.12 -8.40
C HIS A 97 7.19 6.23 -7.35
N THR A 98 8.24 6.43 -6.56
CA THR A 98 8.25 7.37 -5.42
C THR A 98 7.99 8.81 -5.85
N ASP A 99 8.43 9.20 -7.04
CA ASP A 99 8.24 10.56 -7.57
C ASP A 99 6.75 10.89 -7.84
N GLY A 100 5.89 9.86 -7.95
CA GLY A 100 4.45 10.05 -8.01
C GLY A 100 3.86 10.59 -6.71
N ALA A 101 4.53 10.40 -5.57
CA ALA A 101 4.04 10.82 -4.26
C ALA A 101 3.99 12.35 -4.15
N GLU A 102 5.05 13.05 -4.54
CA GLU A 102 5.11 14.52 -4.51
C GLU A 102 3.96 15.13 -5.31
N VAL A 103 3.72 14.59 -6.52
CA VAL A 103 2.62 15.03 -7.40
C VAL A 103 1.25 14.84 -6.74
N LEU A 104 0.98 13.66 -6.18
CA LEU A 104 -0.30 13.40 -5.51
C LEU A 104 -0.48 14.26 -4.25
N ILE A 105 0.58 14.48 -3.47
CA ILE A 105 0.56 15.34 -2.27
C ILE A 105 0.27 16.79 -2.68
N GLU A 106 0.90 17.30 -3.73
CA GLU A 106 0.63 18.64 -4.25
C GLU A 106 -0.85 18.76 -4.64
N MET A 107 -1.38 17.78 -5.37
CA MET A 107 -2.77 17.80 -5.83
C MET A 107 -3.79 17.71 -4.69
N ILE A 108 -3.53 16.93 -3.64
CA ILE A 108 -4.42 16.85 -2.46
C ILE A 108 -4.44 18.19 -1.72
N ASN A 109 -3.29 18.86 -1.57
CA ASN A 109 -3.20 20.16 -0.89
C ASN A 109 -3.69 21.33 -1.76
N HIS A 110 -3.48 21.22 -3.07
CA HIS A 110 -3.75 22.24 -4.08
C HIS A 110 -4.48 21.63 -5.28
N PRO A 111 -5.78 21.30 -5.13
CA PRO A 111 -6.58 20.71 -6.19
C PRO A 111 -6.51 21.48 -7.53
N THR A 112 -6.34 20.75 -8.63
CA THR A 112 -6.27 21.33 -9.97
C THR A 112 -7.51 22.20 -10.27
N PRO A 113 -7.35 23.49 -10.60
CA PRO A 113 -8.47 24.37 -10.90
C PRO A 113 -9.33 23.83 -12.06
N GLY A 114 -10.65 23.78 -11.86
CA GLY A 114 -11.60 23.32 -12.87
C GLY A 114 -11.92 21.82 -12.82
N VAL A 115 -11.23 21.05 -11.99
CA VAL A 115 -11.57 19.65 -11.69
C VAL A 115 -12.36 19.60 -10.38
N LEU A 116 -13.45 18.85 -10.34
CA LEU A 116 -14.19 18.60 -9.10
C LEU A 116 -13.45 17.53 -8.30
N TRP A 117 -12.82 17.93 -7.21
CA TRP A 117 -12.22 17.03 -6.22
C TRP A 117 -13.23 16.68 -5.15
N ASP A 118 -14.04 15.66 -5.44
CA ASP A 118 -14.96 15.10 -4.47
C ASP A 118 -14.25 14.14 -3.50
N ILE A 119 -15.04 13.58 -2.58
CA ILE A 119 -14.54 12.65 -1.58
C ILE A 119 -13.93 11.42 -2.25
N GLU A 120 -14.52 10.90 -3.33
CA GLU A 120 -14.05 9.70 -4.02
C GLU A 120 -12.65 9.91 -4.64
N MET A 121 -12.43 11.05 -5.30
CA MET A 121 -11.12 11.40 -5.87
C MET A 121 -10.05 11.59 -4.79
N LEU A 122 -10.39 12.22 -3.66
CA LEU A 122 -9.48 12.37 -2.54
C LEU A 122 -9.13 11.03 -1.89
N GLN A 123 -10.11 10.12 -1.74
CA GLN A 123 -9.88 8.78 -1.23
C GLN A 123 -8.92 8.00 -2.12
N GLU A 124 -9.16 7.98 -3.43
CA GLU A 124 -8.28 7.26 -4.34
C GLU A 124 -6.87 7.85 -4.36
N ALA A 125 -6.72 9.18 -4.21
CA ALA A 125 -5.41 9.81 -4.09
C ALA A 125 -4.65 9.37 -2.82
N LEU A 126 -5.34 9.26 -1.68
CA LEU A 126 -4.76 8.74 -0.43
C LEU A 126 -4.37 7.26 -0.58
N ILE A 127 -5.24 6.43 -1.18
CA ILE A 127 -4.96 5.01 -1.43
C ILE A 127 -3.77 4.86 -2.38
N ALA A 128 -3.69 5.66 -3.44
CA ALA A 128 -2.56 5.67 -4.36
C ALA A 128 -1.25 6.05 -3.66
N LEU A 129 -1.25 7.01 -2.73
CA LEU A 129 -0.09 7.29 -1.86
C LEU A 129 0.29 6.09 -1.00
N GLY A 130 -0.68 5.32 -0.50
CA GLY A 130 -0.43 4.06 0.20
C GLY A 130 0.27 3.02 -0.67
N ARG A 131 -0.19 2.86 -1.92
CA ARG A 131 0.40 1.94 -2.90
C ARG A 131 1.81 2.36 -3.34
N ILE A 132 2.04 3.66 -3.55
CA ILE A 132 3.38 4.20 -3.83
C ILE A 132 4.29 4.01 -2.62
N GLY A 133 3.78 4.29 -1.43
CA GLY A 133 4.49 4.20 -0.18
C GLY A 133 5.71 5.11 -0.12
N GLY A 134 6.69 4.72 0.69
CA GLY A 134 7.90 5.50 0.93
C GLY A 134 7.75 6.52 2.06
N GLN A 135 8.86 7.14 2.44
CA GLN A 135 8.92 8.03 3.61
C GLN A 135 8.03 9.27 3.46
N GLU A 136 7.97 9.84 2.26
CA GLU A 136 7.19 11.05 2.00
C GLU A 136 5.68 10.79 2.06
N SER A 137 5.19 9.76 1.34
CA SER A 137 3.80 9.32 1.42
C SER A 137 3.40 9.00 2.85
N LEU A 138 4.24 8.25 3.57
CA LEU A 138 3.97 7.90 4.96
C LEU A 138 3.89 9.16 5.85
N ALA A 139 4.84 10.09 5.74
CA ALA A 139 4.85 11.31 6.53
C ALA A 139 3.60 12.18 6.28
N PHE A 140 3.20 12.31 5.01
CA PHE A 140 2.00 13.02 4.62
C PHE A 140 0.75 12.35 5.19
N LEU A 141 0.57 11.04 4.98
CA LEU A 141 -0.60 10.28 5.44
C LEU A 141 -0.75 10.32 6.96
N LYS A 142 0.35 10.21 7.73
CA LYS A 142 0.33 10.34 9.19
C LYS A 142 -0.21 11.71 9.63
N THR A 143 0.31 12.77 9.00
CA THR A 143 -0.10 14.15 9.29
C THR A 143 -1.58 14.34 8.94
N TYR A 144 -2.00 13.84 7.78
CA TYR A 144 -3.37 13.92 7.31
C TYR A 144 -4.33 13.17 8.26
N ALA A 145 -4.02 11.92 8.62
CA ALA A 145 -4.82 11.14 9.55
C ALA A 145 -4.95 11.83 10.92
N HIS A 146 -3.87 12.37 11.49
CA HIS A 146 -3.94 13.10 12.77
C HIS A 146 -4.84 14.34 12.70
N GLN A 147 -4.79 15.11 11.60
CA GLN A 147 -5.64 16.29 11.42
C GLN A 147 -7.12 15.91 11.33
N ARG A 148 -7.44 14.77 10.72
CA ARG A 148 -8.80 14.25 10.58
C ARG A 148 -9.37 13.75 11.92
N TYR A 149 -8.55 13.11 12.74
CA TYR A 149 -8.95 12.54 14.03
C TYR A 149 -8.67 13.43 15.25
N HIS A 150 -8.48 14.74 15.08
CA HIS A 150 -8.13 15.65 16.18
C HIS A 150 -9.25 15.78 17.23
N ASP A 151 -8.91 15.49 18.50
CA ASP A 151 -9.60 15.73 19.80
C ASP A 151 -11.13 15.62 19.94
N HIS A 152 -11.90 15.09 19.01
CA HIS A 152 -13.35 14.92 19.23
C HIS A 152 -13.95 13.59 18.76
N ASP A 153 -14.95 13.21 19.56
CA ASP A 153 -15.96 12.15 19.43
C ASP A 153 -16.84 12.34 18.18
N GLY A 154 -16.19 12.57 17.04
CA GLY A 154 -16.79 12.78 15.74
C GLY A 154 -17.13 11.46 15.07
N GLY A 155 -18.20 11.44 14.28
CA GLY A 155 -18.64 10.26 13.53
C GLY A 155 -17.61 9.73 12.54
N GLU A 156 -18.06 8.81 11.69
CA GLU A 156 -17.20 8.19 10.66
C GLU A 156 -16.56 9.26 9.77
N ASP A 157 -15.22 9.30 9.75
CA ASP A 157 -14.43 10.16 8.89
C ASP A 157 -13.84 9.34 7.74
N THR A 158 -14.53 9.35 6.60
CA THR A 158 -14.18 8.49 5.47
C THR A 158 -12.80 8.82 4.87
N LEU A 159 -12.34 10.08 4.96
CA LEU A 159 -11.01 10.49 4.48
C LEU A 159 -9.91 10.15 5.49
N GLY A 160 -10.21 10.28 6.79
CA GLY A 160 -9.31 9.83 7.84
C GLY A 160 -9.10 8.31 7.79
N MET A 161 -10.19 7.56 7.56
CA MET A 161 -10.14 6.10 7.37
C MET A 161 -9.32 5.73 6.14
N ALA A 162 -9.55 6.36 4.98
CA ALA A 162 -8.76 6.12 3.77
C ALA A 162 -7.27 6.40 3.98
N ALA A 163 -6.90 7.43 4.76
CA ALA A 163 -5.52 7.68 5.11
C ALA A 163 -4.91 6.56 5.99
N ILE A 164 -5.66 6.01 6.95
CA ILE A 164 -5.20 4.89 7.77
C ILE A 164 -5.10 3.60 6.95
N GLU A 165 -6.05 3.34 6.04
CA GLU A 165 -5.99 2.21 5.09
C GLU A 165 -4.75 2.32 4.19
N ALA A 166 -4.43 3.52 3.69
CA ALA A 166 -3.21 3.76 2.93
C ALA A 166 -1.94 3.51 3.77
N ILE A 167 -1.92 3.89 5.04
CA ILE A 167 -0.82 3.56 5.96
C ILE A 167 -0.75 2.03 6.21
N THR A 168 -1.89 1.36 6.23
CA THR A 168 -1.99 -0.10 6.37
C THR A 168 -1.36 -0.80 5.18
N GLU A 169 -1.63 -0.33 3.95
CA GLU A 169 -0.94 -0.81 2.75
C GLU A 169 0.58 -0.59 2.86
N ILE A 170 1.04 0.55 3.36
CA ILE A 170 2.49 0.77 3.57
C ILE A 170 3.06 -0.22 4.61
N ALA A 171 2.29 -0.55 5.65
CA ALA A 171 2.68 -1.49 6.69
C ALA A 171 2.76 -2.94 6.19
N THR A 172 1.88 -3.38 5.28
CA THR A 172 1.90 -4.74 4.71
C THR A 172 3.19 -4.99 3.90
N HIS A 173 3.78 -3.95 3.32
CA HIS A 173 5.08 -3.98 2.65
C HIS A 173 6.28 -3.87 3.60
N GLY A 174 6.07 -3.95 4.92
CA GLY A 174 7.13 -4.09 5.92
C GLY A 174 7.75 -2.79 6.40
N GLN A 175 7.17 -1.63 6.11
CA GLN A 175 7.69 -0.35 6.64
C GLN A 175 7.35 -0.20 8.12
N HIS A 176 8.36 -0.33 8.98
CA HIS A 176 8.18 -0.33 10.44
C HIS A 176 7.47 0.93 10.96
N GLY A 177 7.79 2.10 10.39
CA GLY A 177 7.18 3.37 10.80
C GLY A 177 5.67 3.44 10.58
N ALA A 178 5.10 2.66 9.65
CA ALA A 178 3.65 2.57 9.46
C ALA A 178 3.00 1.74 10.56
N VAL A 179 3.60 0.60 10.94
CA VAL A 179 3.14 -0.22 12.07
C VAL A 179 3.20 0.56 13.39
N GLU A 180 4.28 1.31 13.62
CA GLU A 180 4.41 2.18 14.80
C GLU A 180 3.29 3.20 14.90
N PHE A 181 2.89 3.80 13.77
CA PHE A 181 1.77 4.73 13.74
C PHE A 181 0.44 4.05 14.06
N LEU A 182 0.18 2.85 13.56
CA LEU A 182 -1.05 2.12 13.91
C LEU A 182 -1.10 1.80 15.41
N ILE A 183 0.04 1.44 16.02
CA ILE A 183 0.15 1.24 17.48
C ILE A 183 -0.10 2.54 18.25
N GLU A 184 0.41 3.67 17.76
CA GLU A 184 0.15 4.99 18.35
C GLU A 184 -1.32 5.38 18.23
N GLY A 185 -1.93 5.17 17.06
CA GLY A 185 -3.35 5.45 16.80
C GLY A 185 -4.29 4.67 17.70
N CYS A 186 -3.92 3.43 18.07
CA CYS A 186 -4.60 2.65 19.10
C CYS A 186 -4.63 3.30 20.50
N ARG A 187 -3.84 4.35 20.73
CA ARG A 187 -3.81 5.13 21.98
C ARG A 187 -4.42 6.52 21.83
N SER A 188 -4.99 6.83 20.67
CA SER A 188 -5.65 8.10 20.39
C SER A 188 -6.81 8.35 21.36
N LEU A 189 -7.11 9.61 21.66
CA LEU A 189 -8.32 9.98 22.40
C LEU A 189 -9.58 9.72 21.56
N ALA A 190 -9.48 9.80 20.23
CA ALA A 190 -10.59 9.55 19.31
C ALA A 190 -10.83 8.03 19.18
N TRP A 191 -12.01 7.56 19.59
CA TRP A 191 -12.32 6.13 19.59
C TRP A 191 -12.37 5.54 18.18
N ASN A 192 -12.83 6.30 17.20
CA ASN A 192 -12.88 5.89 15.79
C ASN A 192 -11.45 5.68 15.24
N MET A 193 -10.48 6.51 15.62
CA MET A 193 -9.07 6.26 15.28
C MET A 193 -8.55 4.97 15.93
N ARG A 194 -8.86 4.74 17.21
CA ARG A 194 -8.47 3.50 17.91
C ARG A 194 -9.08 2.27 17.24
N GLU A 195 -10.35 2.34 16.88
CA GLU A 195 -11.07 1.27 16.19
C GLU A 195 -10.43 0.93 14.85
N VAL A 196 -10.28 1.93 13.98
CA VAL A 196 -9.72 1.71 12.63
C VAL A 196 -8.30 1.18 12.74
N CYS A 197 -7.44 1.78 13.58
CA CYS A 197 -6.08 1.28 13.75
C CYS A 197 -6.01 -0.15 14.31
N ALA A 198 -6.94 -0.52 15.21
CA ALA A 198 -7.02 -1.89 15.70
C ALA A 198 -7.38 -2.85 14.57
N ASP A 199 -8.42 -2.52 13.80
CA ASP A 199 -8.92 -3.34 12.70
C ASP A 199 -7.83 -3.62 11.66
N CYS A 200 -7.05 -2.58 11.30
CA CYS A 200 -5.94 -2.68 10.34
C CYS A 200 -4.89 -3.74 10.67
N PHE A 201 -4.73 -4.16 11.93
CA PHE A 201 -3.77 -5.22 12.26
C PHE A 201 -4.17 -6.59 11.68
N SER A 202 -5.46 -6.85 11.46
CA SER A 202 -5.92 -8.07 10.78
C SER A 202 -5.37 -8.15 9.35
N VAL A 203 -5.32 -7.01 8.67
CA VAL A 203 -4.78 -6.86 7.30
C VAL A 203 -3.26 -6.96 7.31
N VAL A 204 -2.56 -6.21 8.16
CA VAL A 204 -1.09 -6.21 8.22
C VAL A 204 -0.50 -7.59 8.51
N TYR A 205 -1.17 -8.35 9.40
CA TYR A 205 -0.70 -9.66 9.83
C TYR A 205 -1.54 -10.82 9.30
N ALA A 206 -2.32 -10.61 8.26
CA ALA A 206 -3.08 -11.67 7.60
C ALA A 206 -2.16 -12.84 7.21
N GLY A 207 -2.51 -14.05 7.65
CA GLY A 207 -1.74 -15.27 7.38
C GLY A 207 -0.38 -15.36 8.09
N LYS A 208 -0.07 -14.48 9.05
CA LYS A 208 1.14 -14.57 9.87
C LYS A 208 0.88 -15.43 11.11
N GLU A 209 1.71 -16.44 11.32
CA GLU A 209 1.58 -17.36 12.47
C GLU A 209 1.87 -16.69 13.82
N GLN A 210 2.57 -15.56 13.82
CA GLN A 210 2.99 -14.87 15.04
C GLN A 210 2.80 -13.37 14.92
N LEU A 211 2.14 -12.80 15.93
CA LEU A 211 2.04 -11.37 16.15
C LEU A 211 3.29 -10.85 16.86
N PRO A 212 3.86 -9.72 16.43
CA PRO A 212 4.81 -8.98 17.24
C PRO A 212 4.21 -8.67 18.61
N LYS A 213 5.02 -8.86 19.66
CA LYS A 213 4.58 -8.76 21.06
C LYS A 213 3.88 -7.43 21.37
N ASN A 214 4.41 -6.33 20.84
CA ASN A 214 3.84 -4.99 21.01
C ASN A 214 2.44 -4.84 20.36
N VAL A 215 2.22 -5.45 19.19
CA VAL A 215 0.91 -5.45 18.52
C VAL A 215 -0.08 -6.30 19.33
N TYR A 216 0.33 -7.50 19.74
CA TYR A 216 -0.50 -8.38 20.57
C TYR A 216 -0.90 -7.69 21.90
N GLU A 217 0.05 -7.10 22.62
CA GLU A 217 -0.22 -6.39 23.87
C GLU A 217 -1.14 -5.18 23.66
N THR A 218 -0.99 -4.48 22.54
CA THR A 218 -1.86 -3.35 22.18
C THR A 218 -3.29 -3.81 21.93
N LEU A 219 -3.50 -4.83 21.10
CA LEU A 219 -4.82 -5.40 20.83
C LEU A 219 -5.48 -5.95 22.11
N VAL A 220 -4.73 -6.70 22.94
CA VAL A 220 -5.23 -7.21 24.22
C VAL A 220 -5.64 -6.07 25.17
N ALA A 221 -4.91 -4.95 25.20
CA ALA A 221 -5.32 -3.79 25.98
C ALA A 221 -6.65 -3.20 25.47
N LEU A 222 -6.81 -3.07 24.16
CA LEU A 222 -8.02 -2.54 23.52
C LEU A 222 -9.25 -3.42 23.70
N THR A 223 -9.10 -4.72 23.98
CA THR A 223 -10.25 -5.56 24.37
C THR A 223 -10.98 -5.08 25.64
N LYS A 224 -10.36 -4.17 26.40
CA LYS A 224 -10.91 -3.54 27.60
C LYS A 224 -11.21 -2.04 27.40
N ASP A 225 -11.16 -1.55 26.17
CA ASP A 225 -11.47 -0.14 25.84
C ASP A 225 -12.87 0.22 26.32
N GLU A 226 -13.11 1.50 26.64
CA GLU A 226 -14.43 1.99 27.05
C GLU A 226 -15.43 1.94 25.89
N ASN A 227 -14.97 2.20 24.67
CA ASN A 227 -15.78 2.19 23.47
C ASN A 227 -16.02 0.76 22.99
N LYS A 228 -17.29 0.44 22.69
CA LYS A 228 -17.68 -0.92 22.29
C LYS A 228 -17.11 -1.34 20.94
N ASN A 229 -17.01 -0.41 19.98
CA ASN A 229 -16.57 -0.73 18.63
C ASN A 229 -15.07 -0.99 18.63
N VAL A 230 -14.30 -0.20 19.38
CA VAL A 230 -12.86 -0.44 19.61
C VAL A 230 -12.60 -1.83 20.18
N ARG A 231 -13.37 -2.25 21.20
CA ARG A 231 -13.25 -3.62 21.73
C ARG A 231 -13.52 -4.67 20.66
N ILE A 232 -14.57 -4.50 19.85
CA ILE A 232 -14.95 -5.44 18.80
C ILE A 232 -13.86 -5.54 17.74
N ALA A 233 -13.35 -4.41 17.23
CA ALA A 233 -12.27 -4.39 16.26
C ALA A 233 -11.04 -5.13 16.80
N ALA A 234 -10.59 -4.81 18.03
CA ALA A 234 -9.46 -5.49 18.64
C ALA A 234 -9.64 -7.01 18.78
N TYR A 235 -10.87 -7.45 19.09
CA TYR A 235 -11.20 -8.86 19.15
C TYR A 235 -11.19 -9.54 17.79
N MET A 236 -11.78 -8.91 16.78
CA MET A 236 -11.82 -9.44 15.41
C MET A 236 -10.40 -9.59 14.87
N SER A 237 -9.54 -8.58 15.03
CA SER A 237 -8.16 -8.67 14.61
C SER A 237 -7.39 -9.78 15.34
N LEU A 238 -7.61 -9.97 16.65
CA LEU A 238 -7.00 -11.10 17.36
C LEU A 238 -7.51 -12.46 16.85
N ASP A 239 -8.81 -12.59 16.56
CA ASP A 239 -9.38 -13.84 16.02
C ASP A 239 -8.84 -14.17 14.63
N ASP A 240 -8.79 -13.18 13.74
CA ASP A 240 -8.33 -13.34 12.37
C ASP A 240 -6.85 -13.72 12.29
N ILE A 241 -6.03 -13.25 13.24
CA ILE A 241 -4.57 -13.45 13.18
C ILE A 241 -4.11 -14.69 13.95
N VAL A 242 -4.54 -14.85 15.21
CA VAL A 242 -4.00 -15.92 16.08
C VAL A 242 -4.98 -17.04 16.39
N GLY A 243 -6.27 -16.86 16.06
CA GLY A 243 -7.35 -17.72 16.54
C GLY A 243 -7.50 -17.59 18.07
N LEU A 244 -8.67 -17.19 18.53
CA LEU A 244 -8.82 -16.92 19.95
C LEU A 244 -8.73 -18.18 20.81
N ASP A 245 -8.12 -18.05 22.00
CA ASP A 245 -8.35 -19.01 23.07
C ASP A 245 -9.82 -18.97 23.55
N GLU A 246 -10.30 -20.04 24.17
CA GLU A 246 -11.72 -20.17 24.59
C GLU A 246 -12.16 -19.07 25.57
N LYS A 247 -11.23 -18.49 26.33
CA LYS A 247 -11.53 -17.40 27.26
C LYS A 247 -11.81 -16.11 26.49
N ASN A 248 -11.05 -15.82 25.44
CA ASN A 248 -11.27 -14.65 24.60
C ASN A 248 -12.46 -14.82 23.65
N LYS A 249 -12.76 -16.04 23.18
CA LYS A 249 -14.00 -16.36 22.46
C LYS A 249 -15.25 -16.05 23.28
N GLN A 250 -15.24 -16.35 24.58
CA GLN A 250 -16.36 -16.03 25.47
C GLN A 250 -16.59 -14.52 25.60
N ILE A 251 -15.53 -13.71 25.65
CA ILE A 251 -15.71 -12.25 25.71
C ILE A 251 -16.23 -11.71 24.37
N LEU A 252 -15.84 -12.32 23.24
CA LEU A 252 -16.39 -12.00 21.91
C LEU A 252 -17.88 -12.38 21.80
N ALA A 253 -18.26 -13.53 22.35
CA ALA A 253 -19.66 -13.94 22.46
C ALA A 253 -20.46 -12.95 23.33
N ASP A 254 -19.89 -12.49 24.45
CA ASP A 254 -20.51 -11.50 25.34
C ASP A 254 -20.59 -10.11 24.69
N ALA A 255 -19.59 -9.71 23.90
CA ALA A 255 -19.57 -8.47 23.12
C ALA A 255 -20.62 -8.50 22.01
N ARG A 256 -20.71 -9.59 21.24
CA ARG A 256 -21.76 -9.83 20.22
C ARG A 256 -23.16 -9.86 20.86
N HIS A 257 -23.32 -10.51 22.00
CA HIS A 257 -24.59 -10.55 22.72
C HIS A 257 -25.02 -9.15 23.20
N LYS A 258 -24.08 -8.31 23.66
CA LYS A 258 -24.35 -6.89 24.00
C LYS A 258 -24.64 -6.04 22.77
N GLN A 259 -24.11 -6.36 21.60
CA GLN A 259 -24.38 -5.64 20.34
C GLN A 259 -25.78 -5.94 19.79
N VAL A 260 -26.27 -7.17 19.96
CA VAL A 260 -27.58 -7.62 19.44
C VAL A 260 -28.73 -7.40 20.45
N PHE A 261 -28.45 -7.46 21.75
CA PHE A 261 -29.48 -7.44 22.80
C PHE A 261 -29.25 -6.42 23.92
N GLY A 262 -28.19 -5.62 23.87
CA GLY A 262 -27.91 -4.57 24.85
C GLY A 262 -28.73 -3.32 24.56
N LYS A 263 -29.63 -2.96 25.49
CA LYS A 263 -30.21 -1.61 25.59
C LYS A 263 -29.18 -0.60 26.08
#